data_AF-A0A7W1M811-F1
#
_entry.id   AF-A0A7W1M811-F1
#
_cell.length_a   1.000
_cell.length_b   1.000
_cell.length_c   1.000
_cell.angle_alpha   90.00
_cell.angle_beta   90.00
_cell.angle_gamma   90.00
#
_symmetry.space_group_name_H-M   'P 1'
#
loop_
_entity.id
_entity.type
_entity.pdbx_description
1 polymer ?
#
loop_
_entity_poly.entity_id
_entity_poly.type
_entity_poly.pdbx_seq_one_letter_code
_entity_poly.pdbx_strand_id
1 'polypeptide(L)'
;MQTGLVLTADGLACFKDIKDAGYGHEVTVVGNGRDPQKTAPFNWVNTVLGNPKTALAGTFHKLSKPLLPRHLATFQYRFNRQFILEDMVPRLAYVSFRMPPMPKRLLVLAENRW
;
A
#
# COMPACT_ATOMS: atom_id res chain seq x y z
N MET A 1 -6.11 30.98 -2.87
CA MET A 1 -5.58 29.68 -3.33
C MET A 1 -4.16 29.59 -2.82
N GLN A 2 -3.85 28.58 -1.99
CA GLN A 2 -2.51 28.47 -1.41
C GLN A 2 -1.57 27.93 -2.49
N THR A 3 -0.89 28.85 -3.15
CA THR A 3 0.09 28.59 -4.22
C THR A 3 1.29 27.90 -3.60
N GLY A 4 1.46 26.60 -3.84
CA GLY A 4 2.65 25.89 -3.38
C GLY A 4 2.84 24.49 -3.98
N LEU A 5 1.75 23.76 -4.25
CA LEU A 5 1.87 22.39 -4.75
C LEU A 5 0.70 22.03 -5.68
N VAL A 6 1.03 21.57 -6.89
CA VAL A 6 0.09 20.97 -7.83
C VAL A 6 0.28 19.46 -7.78
N LEU A 7 -0.78 18.73 -7.45
CA LEU A 7 -0.79 17.28 -7.37
C LEU A 7 -1.22 16.71 -8.72
N THR A 8 -0.42 15.81 -9.27
CA THR A 8 -0.79 15.02 -10.45
C THR A 8 -1.22 13.63 -10.00
N ALA A 9 -2.46 13.23 -10.30
CA ALA A 9 -2.97 11.91 -9.96
C ALA A 9 -3.45 11.16 -11.21
N ASP A 10 -3.50 9.83 -11.09
CA ASP A 10 -4.28 9.02 -12.02
C ASP A 10 -5.78 9.27 -11.76
N GLY A 11 -6.63 9.07 -12.76
CA GLY A 11 -8.06 9.42 -12.69
C GLY A 11 -8.90 8.61 -11.70
N LEU A 12 -8.30 8.05 -10.65
CA LEU A 12 -8.96 7.23 -9.65
C LEU A 12 -9.93 8.07 -8.81
N ALA A 13 -11.12 7.50 -8.56
CA ALA A 13 -12.22 8.24 -7.94
C ALA A 13 -11.91 8.72 -6.50
N CYS A 14 -10.97 8.09 -5.80
CA CYS A 14 -10.58 8.49 -4.45
C CYS A 14 -9.78 9.80 -4.37
N PHE A 15 -9.34 10.36 -5.51
CA PHE A 15 -8.59 11.62 -5.56
C PHE A 15 -9.46 12.83 -5.94
N LYS A 16 -10.78 12.66 -6.06
CA LYS A 16 -11.70 13.75 -6.41
C LYS A 16 -11.69 14.88 -5.37
N ASP A 17 -11.57 14.52 -4.10
CA ASP A 17 -11.69 15.46 -2.97
C ASP A 17 -10.44 16.33 -2.78
N ILE A 18 -9.36 16.10 -3.54
CA ILE A 18 -8.13 16.91 -3.49
C ILE A 18 -8.42 18.37 -3.84
N LYS A 19 -9.31 18.60 -4.82
CA LYS A 19 -9.72 19.95 -5.22
C LYS A 19 -10.54 20.62 -4.13
N ASP A 20 -11.40 19.86 -3.45
CA ASP A 20 -12.24 20.34 -2.35
C ASP A 20 -11.40 20.71 -1.12
N ALA A 21 -10.25 20.06 -0.93
CA ALA A 21 -9.25 20.40 0.08
C ALA A 21 -8.42 21.66 -0.26
N GLY A 22 -8.66 22.31 -1.40
CA GLY A 22 -8.03 23.58 -1.78
C GLY A 22 -6.66 23.46 -2.46
N TYR A 23 -6.26 22.26 -2.87
CA TYR A 23 -5.01 22.02 -3.61
C TYR A 23 -5.23 22.06 -5.13
N GLY A 24 -4.19 22.47 -5.88
CA GLY A 24 -4.18 22.30 -7.33
C GLY A 24 -4.12 20.81 -7.67
N HIS A 25 -5.04 20.33 -8.50
CA HIS A 25 -5.13 18.91 -8.87
C HIS A 25 -5.22 18.76 -10.39
N GLU A 26 -4.22 18.12 -10.98
CA GLU A 26 -4.15 17.78 -12.40
C GLU A 26 -4.37 16.27 -12.56
N VAL A 27 -5.34 15.91 -13.39
CA VAL A 27 -5.70 14.50 -13.61
C VAL A 27 -5.17 14.05 -14.95
N THR A 28 -4.26 13.07 -14.92
CA THR A 28 -3.80 12.39 -16.14
C THR A 28 -4.40 11.00 -16.20
N VAL A 29 -5.40 10.80 -17.05
CA VAL A 29 -6.02 9.50 -17.24
C VAL A 29 -5.13 8.63 -18.13
N VAL A 30 -4.30 7.82 -17.50
CA VAL A 30 -3.54 6.75 -18.15
C VAL A 30 -4.51 5.59 -18.38
N GLY A 31 -5.15 5.54 -19.54
CA GLY A 31 -5.94 4.36 -19.95
C GLY A 31 -5.07 3.11 -20.12
N ASN A 32 -5.59 2.07 -20.79
CA ASN A 32 -4.81 0.85 -21.11
C ASN A 32 -3.63 1.08 -22.10
N GLY A 33 -3.36 2.32 -22.49
CA GLY A 33 -2.31 2.67 -23.44
C GLY A 33 -0.93 2.61 -22.80
N ARG A 34 0.00 1.87 -23.41
CA ARG A 34 1.43 1.90 -23.09
C ARG A 34 2.11 3.17 -23.64
N ASP A 35 1.43 4.31 -23.57
CA ASP A 35 1.95 5.59 -24.05
C ASP A 35 3.00 6.09 -23.05
N PRO A 36 4.31 6.07 -23.41
CA PRO A 36 5.38 6.40 -22.49
C PRO A 36 5.31 7.84 -21.98
N GLN A 37 4.75 8.77 -22.77
CA GLN A 37 4.64 10.17 -22.37
C GLN A 37 3.58 10.37 -21.28
N LYS A 38 2.48 9.60 -21.34
CA LYS A 38 1.41 9.65 -20.32
C LYS A 38 1.76 8.89 -19.05
N THR A 39 2.55 7.82 -19.16
CA THR A 39 3.00 7.03 -17.99
C THR A 39 4.24 7.60 -17.32
N ALA A 40 5.05 8.41 -18.02
CA ALA A 40 6.28 9.00 -17.49
C ALA A 40 6.12 9.67 -16.10
N PRO A 41 5.07 10.49 -15.86
CA PRO A 41 4.84 11.10 -14.54
C PRO A 41 4.61 10.08 -13.42
N PHE A 42 4.10 8.89 -13.77
CA PHE A 42 3.75 7.84 -12.83
C PHE A 42 4.76 6.70 -12.77
N ASN A 43 5.87 6.76 -13.52
CA ASN A 43 6.83 5.64 -13.60
C ASN A 43 7.32 5.19 -12.23
N TRP A 44 7.79 6.13 -11.40
CA TRP A 44 8.25 5.82 -10.05
C TRP A 44 7.13 5.28 -9.15
N VAL A 45 5.92 5.83 -9.25
CA VAL A 45 4.75 5.33 -8.51
C VAL A 45 4.42 3.90 -8.94
N ASN A 46 4.40 3.62 -10.24
CA ASN A 46 4.16 2.30 -10.79
C ASN A 46 5.25 1.30 -10.37
N THR A 47 6.52 1.71 -10.31
CA THR A 47 7.61 0.89 -9.77
C THR A 47 7.38 0.61 -8.28
N VAL A 48 7.06 1.63 -7.49
CA VAL A 48 6.80 1.52 -6.05
C VAL A 48 5.58 0.64 -5.77
N LEU A 49 4.55 0.63 -6.62
CA LEU A 49 3.38 -0.25 -6.49
C LEU A 49 3.64 -1.66 -7.07
N GLY A 50 4.42 -1.75 -8.13
CA GLY A 50 4.79 -2.99 -8.80
C GLY A 50 5.67 -3.90 -7.95
N ASN A 51 6.56 -3.31 -7.15
CA ASN A 51 7.45 -4.04 -6.25
C ASN A 51 6.67 -4.83 -5.17
N PRO A 52 5.80 -4.19 -4.34
CA PRO A 52 4.91 -4.88 -3.41
C PRO A 52 4.02 -5.92 -4.09
N LYS A 53 3.43 -5.59 -5.26
CA LYS A 53 2.57 -6.52 -5.99
C LYS A 53 3.31 -7.81 -6.36
N THR A 54 4.51 -7.67 -6.91
CA THR A 54 5.38 -8.79 -7.28
C THR A 54 5.84 -9.58 -6.05
N ALA A 55 6.26 -8.89 -4.99
CA ALA A 55 6.69 -9.54 -3.75
C ALA A 55 5.56 -10.34 -3.09
N LEU A 56 4.35 -9.78 -3.04
CA LEU A 56 3.17 -10.47 -2.50
C LEU A 56 2.80 -11.69 -3.33
N ALA A 57 2.78 -11.57 -4.66
CA ALA A 57 2.46 -12.66 -5.57
C ALA A 57 3.49 -13.79 -5.52
N GLY A 58 4.78 -13.46 -5.34
CA GLY A 58 5.86 -14.45 -5.22
C GLY A 58 5.93 -15.12 -3.85
N THR A 59 5.52 -14.43 -2.77
CA THR A 59 5.61 -14.96 -1.40
C THR A 59 4.41 -15.83 -1.03
N PHE A 60 3.21 -15.47 -1.48
CA PHE A 60 1.98 -16.12 -1.06
C PHE A 60 1.36 -16.92 -2.21
N HIS A 61 1.14 -18.22 -1.98
CA HIS A 61 0.51 -19.10 -2.96
C HIS A 61 -0.90 -18.65 -3.37
N LYS A 62 -1.63 -17.97 -2.48
CA LYS A 62 -2.96 -17.43 -2.75
C LYS A 62 -3.11 -16.03 -2.15
N LEU A 63 -3.30 -15.04 -3.02
CA LEU A 63 -3.78 -13.72 -2.64
C LEU A 63 -5.30 -13.69 -2.75
N SER A 64 -6.00 -13.94 -1.63
CA SER A 64 -7.46 -13.87 -1.57
C SER A 64 -7.93 -12.64 -0.79
N LYS A 65 -9.12 -12.12 -1.11
CA LYS A 65 -9.71 -10.97 -0.39
C LYS A 65 -9.71 -11.12 1.13
N PRO A 66 -10.11 -12.26 1.73
CA PRO A 66 -10.11 -12.40 3.19
C PRO A 66 -8.70 -12.30 3.79
N LEU A 67 -7.70 -12.86 3.11
CA LEU A 67 -6.32 -12.88 3.63
C LEU A 67 -5.51 -11.63 3.27
N LEU A 68 -6.03 -10.81 2.36
CA LEU A 68 -5.33 -9.62 1.86
C LEU A 68 -4.90 -8.67 2.99
N PRO A 69 -5.74 -8.34 3.99
CA PRO A 69 -5.32 -7.49 5.10
C PRO A 69 -4.14 -8.07 5.88
N ARG A 70 -4.11 -9.40 6.07
CA ARG A 70 -3.03 -10.09 6.76
C ARG A 70 -1.73 -10.08 5.95
N HIS A 71 -1.82 -10.32 4.65
CA HIS A 71 -0.68 -10.27 3.75
C HIS A 71 -0.09 -8.85 3.67
N LEU A 72 -0.95 -7.83 3.58
CA LEU A 72 -0.53 -6.43 3.59
C LEU A 72 0.09 -6.02 4.92
N ALA A 73 -0.46 -6.45 6.07
CA ALA A 73 0.14 -6.16 7.37
C ALA A 73 1.53 -6.81 7.52
N THR A 74 1.69 -8.05 7.05
CA THR A 74 2.99 -8.74 7.04
C THR A 74 3.99 -8.02 6.15
N PHE A 75 3.56 -7.61 4.96
CA PHE A 75 4.38 -6.85 4.02
C PHE A 75 4.80 -5.50 4.62
N GLN A 76 3.85 -4.72 5.13
CA GLN A 76 4.09 -3.42 5.76
C GLN A 76 5.06 -3.52 6.93
N TYR A 77 4.91 -4.55 7.78
CA TYR A 77 5.81 -4.78 8.92
C TYR A 77 7.27 -4.93 8.48
N ARG A 78 7.50 -5.72 7.41
CA ARG A 78 8.82 -5.98 6.83
C ARG A 78 9.34 -4.76 6.07
N PHE A 79 8.52 -4.14 5.23
CA PHE A 79 8.88 -2.99 4.41
C PHE A 79 9.33 -1.80 5.27
N ASN A 80 8.60 -1.48 6.33
CA ASN A 80 8.95 -0.38 7.24
C ASN A 80 10.25 -0.61 8.02
N ARG A 81 10.80 -1.83 8.01
CA ARG A 81 12.03 -2.21 8.72
C ARG A 81 13.08 -2.80 7.79
N GLN A 82 12.90 -2.66 6.48
CA GLN A 82 13.77 -3.29 5.49
C GLN A 82 15.25 -2.83 5.60
N PHE A 83 15.49 -1.65 6.18
CA PHE A 83 16.82 -1.10 6.38
C PHE A 83 17.51 -1.56 7.68
N ILE A 84 16.77 -2.15 8.63
CA ILE A 84 17.28 -2.59 9.93
C ILE A 84 16.74 -4.00 10.20
N LEU A 85 17.22 -4.96 9.42
CA LEU A 85 16.67 -6.31 9.40
C LEU A 85 16.94 -7.08 10.70
N GLU A 86 18.10 -6.83 11.32
CA GLU A 86 18.54 -7.44 12.58
C GLU A 86 17.56 -7.20 13.74
N ASP A 87 16.90 -6.05 13.77
CA ASP A 87 15.95 -5.68 14.82
C ASP A 87 14.56 -6.28 14.62
N MET A 88 14.27 -6.81 13.43
CA MET A 88 12.92 -7.21 13.05
C MET A 88 12.38 -8.36 13.91
N VAL A 89 13.19 -9.38 14.17
CA VAL A 89 12.81 -10.55 14.98
C VAL A 89 12.76 -10.21 16.47
N PRO A 90 13.79 -9.57 17.08
CA PRO A 90 13.71 -9.11 18.47
C PRO A 90 12.50 -8.22 18.74
N ARG A 91 12.19 -7.29 17.82
CA ARG A 91 11.01 -6.43 17.95
C ARG A 91 9.71 -7.21 17.86
N LEU A 92 9.61 -8.18 16.95
CA LEU A 92 8.41 -9.00 16.82
C LEU A 92 8.17 -9.80 18.09
N ALA A 93 9.22 -10.39 18.66
CA ALA A 93 9.14 -11.10 19.93
C ALA A 93 8.69 -10.16 21.05
N TYR A 94 9.33 -9.00 21.20
CA TYR A 94 8.98 -7.98 22.18
C TYR A 94 7.51 -7.57 22.12
N VAL A 95 6.97 -7.32 20.91
CA VAL A 95 5.55 -6.97 20.74
C VAL A 95 4.66 -8.16 21.06
N SER A 96 5.02 -9.38 20.61
CA SER A 96 4.23 -10.58 20.83
C SER A 96 4.04 -10.91 22.32
N PHE A 97 5.07 -10.70 23.14
CA PHE A 97 4.99 -10.89 24.60
C PHE A 97 4.10 -9.88 25.32
N ARG A 98 3.82 -8.72 24.71
CA ARG A 98 3.04 -7.62 25.31
C ARG A 98 1.61 -7.54 24.82
N MET A 99 1.29 -8.27 23.75
CA MET A 99 -0.06 -8.35 23.22
C MET A 99 -0.80 -9.52 23.87
N PRO A 100 -2.10 -9.38 24.17
CA PRO A 100 -2.90 -10.53 24.57
C PRO A 100 -2.85 -11.59 23.47
N PRO A 101 -2.87 -12.89 23.82
CA PRO A 101 -2.90 -13.94 22.82
C PRO A 101 -4.12 -13.74 21.90
N MET A 102 -3.90 -13.82 20.59
CA MET A 102 -4.93 -13.67 19.57
C MET A 102 -5.21 -15.02 18.89
N PRO A 103 -6.13 -15.85 19.43
CA PRO A 103 -6.55 -17.09 18.79
C PRO A 103 -7.04 -16.85 17.37
N LYS A 104 -6.92 -17.87 16.51
CA LYS A 104 -7.35 -17.82 15.10
C LYS A 104 -8.76 -17.25 14.92
N ARG A 105 -9.70 -17.61 15.80
CA ARG A 105 -11.09 -17.09 15.79
C ARG A 105 -11.16 -15.56 15.83
N LEU A 106 -10.27 -14.90 16.58
CA LEU A 106 -10.21 -13.44 16.67
C LEU A 106 -9.47 -12.83 15.48
N LEU A 107 -8.41 -13.48 14.98
CA LEU A 107 -7.64 -13.00 13.83
C LEU A 107 -8.49 -12.92 12.55
N VAL A 108 -9.43 -13.85 12.36
CA VAL A 108 -10.32 -13.87 11.19
C VAL A 108 -11.31 -12.68 11.21
N LEU A 109 -11.57 -12.04 12.36
CA LEU A 109 -12.45 -10.86 12.41
C LEU A 109 -11.91 -9.68 11.58
N ALA A 110 -10.59 -9.57 11.44
CA ALA A 110 -9.97 -8.55 10.60
C ALA A 110 -10.15 -8.84 9.09
N GLU A 111 -10.45 -10.09 8.74
CA GLU A 111 -10.58 -10.59 7.36
C GLU A 111 -11.99 -10.35 6.81
N ASN A 112 -12.99 -10.25 7.68
CA ASN A 112 -14.41 -10.02 7.32
C ASN A 112 -14.73 -8.56 6.96
N ARG A 113 -13.80 -7.63 7.12
CA ARG A 113 -14.01 -6.18 6.91
C ARG A 113 -13.81 -5.74 5.45
N TRP A 114 -13.56 -6.67 4.52
CA TRP A 114 -13.23 -6.45 3.11
C TRP A 114 -13.99 -7.42 2.21
#